data_AF-A0A2V7J1U6-F1
#
_entry.id   AF-A0A2V7J1U6-F1
#
_cell.length_a   1.000
_cell.length_b   1.000
_cell.length_c   1.000
_cell.angle_alpha   90.00
_cell.angle_beta   90.00
_cell.angle_gamma   90.00
#
_symmetry.space_group_name_H-M   'P 1'
#
loop_
_entity.id
_entity.type
_entity.pdbx_description
1 polymer ?
#
loop_
_entity_poly.entity_id
_entity_poly.type
_entity_poly.pdbx_seq_one_letter_code
_entity_poly.pdbx_strand_id
1 'polypeptide(L)' 'LLDLSENMTGKTICVLSDSCAAPVVSGIKKFRGEFEAYLAGKRQPVMVA' A
#
# COMPACT_ATOMS: atom_id res chain seq x y z
N LEU A 1 7.90 -0.16 -0.63
CA LEU A 1 6.48 0.26 -0.47
C LEU A 1 6.34 1.30 0.63
N LEU A 2 6.74 1.01 1.88
CA LEU A 2 6.66 1.99 2.97
C LEU A 2 7.53 3.24 2.71
N ASP A 3 8.79 3.03 2.29
CA ASP A 3 9.73 4.09 1.91
C ASP A 3 9.26 4.91 0.68
N LEU A 4 8.54 4.26 -0.24
CA LEU A 4 7.95 4.93 -1.41
C LEU A 4 6.76 5.81 -0.98
N SER A 5 5.89 5.31 -0.09
CA SER A 5 4.80 6.09 0.48
C SER A 5 5.30 7.30 1.30
N GLU A 6 6.41 7.16 2.04
CA GLU A 6 7.10 8.28 2.70
C GLU A 6 7.74 9.28 1.73
N ASN A 7 7.99 8.88 0.48
CA ASN A 7 8.39 9.78 -0.59
C ASN A 7 7.21 10.43 -1.33
N MET A 8 5.97 9.98 -1.10
CA MET A 8 4.76 10.57 -1.66
C MET A 8 4.07 11.53 -0.69
N THR A 9 4.14 11.26 0.62
CA THR A 9 3.55 12.13 1.65
C THR A 9 4.39 13.38 1.88
N GLY A 10 3.80 14.56 1.61
CA GLY A 10 4.38 15.87 1.91
C GLY A 10 5.53 16.33 1.00
N LYS A 11 6.00 15.50 0.06
CA LYS A 11 7.07 15.85 -0.90
C LYS A 11 6.57 16.19 -2.31
N THR A 12 5.28 16.05 -2.57
CA THR A 12 4.66 16.33 -3.86
C THR A 12 3.68 17.49 -3.77
N ILE A 13 3.61 18.32 -4.83
CA ILE A 13 2.73 19.50 -4.88
C ILE A 13 1.23 19.16 -4.97
N CYS A 14 0.90 17.94 -5.40
CA CYS A 14 -0.48 17.48 -5.56
C CYS A 14 -0.91 16.59 -4.39
N VAL A 15 -2.04 16.91 -3.76
CA VAL A 15 -2.66 16.14 -2.66
C VAL A 15 -3.17 14.76 -3.08
N LEU A 16 -3.32 14.52 -4.39
CA LEU A 16 -3.68 13.21 -4.93
C LEU A 16 -2.61 12.16 -4.56
N SER A 17 -1.34 12.55 -4.57
CA SER A 17 -0.23 11.66 -4.21
C SER A 17 -0.29 11.23 -2.74
N ASP A 18 -0.62 12.14 -1.83
CA ASP A 18 -0.78 11.82 -0.41
C ASP A 18 -2.03 10.95 -0.15
N SER A 19 -3.11 11.23 -0.89
CA SER A 19 -4.34 10.44 -0.86
C SER A 19 -4.13 8.99 -1.31
N CYS A 20 -3.15 8.72 -2.17
CA CYS A 20 -2.74 7.36 -2.55
C CYS A 20 -1.81 6.71 -1.52
N ALA A 21 -0.96 7.49 -0.84
CA ALA A 21 -0.02 6.99 0.16
C ALA A 21 -0.73 6.51 1.45
N ALA A 22 -1.71 7.28 1.94
CA ALA A 22 -2.47 6.96 3.15
C ALA A 22 -3.17 5.57 3.14
N PRO A 23 -3.94 5.17 2.11
CA PRO A 23 -4.58 3.86 2.04
C PRO A 23 -3.56 2.72 1.87
N VAL A 24 -2.44 2.97 1.20
CA VAL A 24 -1.37 1.97 1.03
C VAL A 24 -0.68 1.69 2.37
N VAL A 25 -0.30 2.73 3.11
CA VAL A 25 0.36 2.59 4.42
C VAL A 25 -0.60 1.96 5.44
N SER A 26 -1.84 2.42 5.49
CA SER A 26 -2.84 1.86 6.40
C SER A 26 -3.23 0.43 6.03
N GLY A 27 -3.35 0.12 4.73
CA GLY A 27 -3.62 -1.22 4.21
C GLY A 27 -2.51 -2.21 4.59
N ILE A 28 -1.25 -1.85 4.38
CA ILE A 28 -0.11 -2.69 4.77
C ILE A 28 -0.05 -2.89 6.28
N LYS A 29 -0.28 -1.83 7.08
CA LYS A 29 -0.27 -1.94 8.56
C LYS A 29 -1.39 -2.82 9.09
N LYS A 30 -2.60 -2.72 8.51
CA LYS A 30 -3.79 -3.39 9.03
C LYS A 30 -3.97 -4.81 8.48
N PHE A 31 -3.48 -5.08 7.28
CA PHE A 31 -3.64 -6.36 6.58
C PHE A 31 -2.30 -7.06 6.31
N ARG A 32 -1.26 -6.79 7.11
CA ARG A 32 0.09 -7.35 6.92
C ARG A 32 0.10 -8.87 6.77
N GLY A 33 -0.69 -9.57 7.59
CA GLY A 33 -0.79 -11.03 7.53
C GLY A 33 -1.39 -11.57 6.23
N GLU A 34 -2.30 -10.82 5.60
CA GLU A 34 -2.80 -11.17 4.26
C GLU A 34 -1.68 -11.00 3.22
N PHE A 35 -0.93 -9.89 3.26
CA PHE A 35 0.24 -9.70 2.38
C PHE A 35 1.28 -10.81 2.55
N GLU A 36 1.57 -11.23 3.78
CA GLU A 36 2.47 -12.35 4.05
C GLU A 36 1.90 -13.70 3.55
N ALA A 37 0.59 -13.90 3.62
CA ALA A 37 -0.07 -15.07 3.03
C ALA A 37 -0.04 -15.06 1.48
N TYR A 38 -0.15 -13.88 0.86
CA TYR A 38 0.05 -13.68 -0.58
C TYR A 38 1.50 -14.01 -0.99
N LEU A 39 2.49 -13.51 -0.23
CA LEU A 39 3.91 -13.80 -0.44
C LEU A 39 4.25 -15.28 -0.25
N ALA A 40 3.61 -15.95 0.71
CA ALA A 40 3.77 -17.38 0.96
C ALA A 40 3.02 -18.28 -0.03
N GLY A 41 2.35 -17.70 -1.05
CA GLY A 41 1.61 -18.45 -2.07
C GLY A 41 0.31 -19.09 -1.58
N LYS A 42 -0.18 -18.72 -0.38
CA LYS A 42 -1.41 -19.28 0.21
C LYS A 42 -2.68 -18.59 -0.29
N ARG A 43 -2.56 -17.42 -0.94
CA ARG A 43 -3.70 -16.62 -1.42
C ARG A 43 -3.35 -15.99 -2.78
N GLN A 44 -4.32 -15.88 -3.68
CA GLN A 44 -4.16 -15.33 -5.05
C GLN A 44 -4.73 -13.91 -5.12
N PRO A 45 -3.99 -12.90 -5.62
CA PRO A 45 -4.47 -11.52 -5.63
C PRO A 45 -5.72 -11.42 -6.53
N VAL A 46 -6.77 -10.77 -6.01
CA VAL A 46 -7.97 -10.50 -6.80
C VAL A 46 -7.69 -9.29 -7.67
N MET A 47 -7.49 -9.51 -8.96
CA MET A 47 -7.37 -8.43 -9.95
C MET A 47 -8.77 -7.95 -10.29
N VAL A 48 -9.10 -6.72 -9.90
CA VAL A 48 -10.30 -6.03 -10.41
C VAL A 48 -9.83 -5.14 -11.56
N ALA A 49 -10.42 -5.39 -12.74
CA ALA A 49 -10.13 -4.71 -14.00
C ALA A 49 -10.66 -3.26 -14.01
#